data_AF-A0A8I1B483-F1
#
_entry.id   AF-A0A8I1B483-F1
#
_cell.length_a   1.000
_cell.length_b   1.000
_cell.length_c   1.000
_cell.angle_alpha   90.00
_cell.angle_beta   90.00
_cell.angle_gamma   90.00
#
_symmetry.space_group_name_H-M   'P 1'
#
loop_
_entity.id
_entity.type
_entity.pdbx_description
1 polymer ?
#
loop_
_entity_poly.entity_id
_entity_poly.type
_entity_poly.pdbx_seq_one_letter_code
_entity_poly.pdbx_strand_id
1 'polypeptide(L)'
;NLYAEHEFNASTFTARVIAGTGSDMFSAITGAIGALRGPKHGGANEVAFDVQKRYETPDEAEADIRRRVEAKEVIIGFGHPVYTVSDPR
;
A
#
# COMPACT_ATOMS: atom_id res chain seq x y z
N ASN A 1 12.06 -1.28 -11.84
CA ASN A 1 12.13 -2.38 -10.86
C ASN A 1 11.78 -1.86 -9.46
N LEU A 2 10.68 -1.09 -9.32
CA LEU A 2 10.41 -0.24 -8.13
C LEU A 2 9.61 -0.94 -7.03
N TYR A 3 8.85 -1.98 -7.39
CA TYR A 3 8.04 -2.80 -6.46
C TYR A 3 8.69 -4.16 -6.16
N ALA A 4 9.93 -4.36 -6.58
CA ALA A 4 10.57 -5.69 -6.55
C ALA A 4 10.95 -6.14 -5.14
N GLU A 5 11.33 -5.21 -4.26
CA GLU A 5 11.76 -5.48 -2.88
C GLU A 5 11.53 -4.24 -2.01
N HIS A 6 11.09 -4.44 -0.78
CA HIS A 6 10.88 -3.36 0.19
C HIS A 6 11.01 -3.84 1.65
N GLU A 7 12.09 -4.57 1.92
CA GLU A 7 12.50 -5.04 3.24
C GLU A 7 11.36 -5.78 3.99
N PHE A 8 11.20 -5.53 5.30
CA PHE A 8 10.22 -6.20 6.14
C PHE A 8 8.88 -5.48 6.08
N ASN A 9 7.96 -6.06 5.33
CA ASN A 9 6.55 -5.72 5.29
C ASN A 9 5.69 -6.97 5.56
N ALA A 10 4.37 -6.82 5.64
CA ALA A 10 3.47 -7.90 6.04
C ALA A 10 3.62 -9.18 5.17
N SER A 11 3.73 -9.04 3.84
CA SER A 11 3.90 -10.19 2.94
C SER A 11 5.28 -10.81 3.03
N THR A 12 6.35 -10.00 3.07
CA THR A 12 7.72 -10.50 3.24
C THR A 12 7.89 -11.25 4.56
N PHE A 13 7.35 -10.67 5.65
CA PHE A 13 7.42 -11.31 6.97
C PHE A 13 6.62 -12.62 7.01
N THR A 14 5.44 -12.66 6.39
CA THR A 14 4.64 -13.89 6.29
C THR A 14 5.40 -15.00 5.56
N ALA A 15 6.04 -14.72 4.42
CA ALA A 15 6.88 -15.71 3.73
C ALA A 15 8.00 -16.24 4.64
N ARG A 16 8.67 -15.36 5.38
CA ARG A 16 9.76 -15.74 6.30
C ARG A 16 9.28 -16.58 7.48
N VAL A 17 8.10 -16.29 8.03
CA VAL A 17 7.50 -17.09 9.11
C VAL A 17 7.25 -18.52 8.64
N ILE A 18 6.62 -18.70 7.46
CA ILE A 18 6.33 -20.03 6.88
C ILE A 18 7.64 -20.78 6.54
N ALA A 19 8.60 -20.09 5.92
CA ALA A 19 9.91 -20.68 5.65
C ALA A 19 10.65 -21.09 6.94
N GLY A 20 10.49 -20.33 8.03
CA GLY A 20 11.07 -20.63 9.33
C GLY A 20 10.57 -21.91 9.98
N THR A 21 9.44 -22.47 9.52
CA THR A 21 8.94 -23.79 9.96
C THR A 21 9.47 -24.95 9.12
N GLY A 22 10.34 -24.70 8.13
CA GLY A 22 10.82 -25.70 7.18
C GLY A 22 9.80 -26.09 6.10
N SER A 23 8.77 -25.26 5.87
CA SER A 23 7.79 -25.48 4.80
C SER A 23 8.39 -25.21 3.41
N ASP A 24 7.70 -25.67 2.37
CA ASP A 24 8.14 -25.53 0.99
C ASP A 24 7.92 -24.10 0.43
N MET A 25 8.55 -23.85 -0.71
CA MET A 25 8.52 -22.54 -1.37
C MET A 25 7.10 -22.13 -1.82
N PHE A 26 6.27 -23.08 -2.27
CA PHE A 26 4.91 -22.77 -2.71
C PHE A 26 4.08 -22.31 -1.53
N SER A 27 4.16 -23.00 -0.39
CA SER A 27 3.48 -22.61 0.84
C SER A 27 3.87 -21.20 1.30
N ALA A 28 5.16 -20.88 1.31
CA ALA A 28 5.65 -19.55 1.72
C ALA A 28 5.16 -18.43 0.79
N ILE A 29 5.22 -18.64 -0.53
CA ILE A 29 4.77 -17.66 -1.53
C ILE A 29 3.25 -17.50 -1.48
N THR A 30 2.49 -18.58 -1.39
CA THR A 30 1.02 -18.53 -1.29
C THR A 30 0.59 -17.75 -0.05
N GLY A 31 1.25 -17.95 1.09
CA GLY A 31 0.99 -17.16 2.30
C GLY A 31 1.26 -15.66 2.11
N ALA A 32 2.39 -15.31 1.48
CA ALA A 32 2.73 -13.92 1.18
C ALA A 32 1.74 -13.26 0.22
N ILE A 33 1.26 -13.98 -0.80
CA ILE A 33 0.19 -13.50 -1.70
C ILE A 33 -1.09 -13.24 -0.92
N GLY A 34 -1.45 -14.13 0.01
CA GLY A 34 -2.60 -13.95 0.90
C GLY A 34 -2.51 -12.67 1.72
N ALA A 35 -1.33 -12.37 2.28
CA ALA A 35 -1.07 -11.14 3.01
C ALA A 35 -1.12 -9.90 2.10
N LEU A 36 -0.54 -9.97 0.89
CA LEU A 36 -0.54 -8.88 -0.09
C LEU A 36 -1.94 -8.55 -0.61
N ARG A 37 -2.82 -9.54 -0.73
CA ARG A 37 -4.22 -9.35 -1.11
C ARG A 37 -4.99 -8.43 -0.16
N GLY A 38 -4.53 -8.24 1.07
CA GLY A 38 -5.17 -7.33 2.02
C GLY A 38 -5.18 -5.89 1.51
N PRO A 39 -6.33 -5.18 1.51
CA PRO A 39 -6.42 -3.83 0.94
C PRO A 39 -5.53 -2.80 1.65
N LYS A 40 -5.23 -3.03 2.94
CA LYS A 40 -4.32 -2.19 3.73
C LYS A 40 -2.83 -2.45 3.43
N HIS A 41 -2.51 -3.44 2.61
CA HIS A 41 -1.15 -3.79 2.22
C HIS A 41 -0.94 -3.63 0.71
N GLY A 42 -1.54 -4.48 -0.13
CA GLY A 42 -1.34 -4.44 -1.58
C GLY A 42 -2.33 -3.59 -2.38
N GLY A 43 -3.44 -3.16 -1.77
CA GLY A 43 -4.55 -2.48 -2.48
C GLY A 43 -4.48 -0.95 -2.50
N ALA A 44 -3.40 -0.34 -2.01
CA ALA A 44 -3.36 1.12 -1.81
C ALA A 44 -3.47 1.91 -3.14
N ASN A 45 -2.88 1.39 -4.22
CA ASN A 45 -2.90 2.01 -5.54
C ASN A 45 -4.27 1.91 -6.24
N GLU A 46 -5.03 0.84 -6.01
CA GLU A 46 -6.42 0.74 -6.49
C GLU A 46 -7.27 1.88 -5.94
N VAL A 47 -7.18 2.11 -4.62
CA VAL A 47 -7.91 3.21 -3.97
C VAL A 47 -7.39 4.58 -4.42
N ALA A 48 -6.09 4.73 -4.62
CA ALA A 48 -5.53 5.98 -5.14
C ALA A 48 -6.09 6.31 -6.54
N PHE A 49 -6.21 5.30 -7.41
CA PHE A 49 -6.81 5.46 -8.73
C PHE A 49 -8.30 5.80 -8.65
N ASP A 50 -9.06 5.15 -7.76
CA ASP A 50 -10.47 5.47 -7.53
C ASP A 50 -10.67 6.89 -7.01
N VAL A 51 -9.75 7.41 -6.19
CA VAL A 51 -9.78 8.81 -5.74
C VAL A 51 -9.48 9.76 -6.89
N GLN A 52 -8.46 9.48 -7.70
CA GLN A 52 -8.08 10.32 -8.85
C GLN A 52 -9.22 10.43 -9.88
N LYS A 53 -9.99 9.36 -10.06
CA LYS A 53 -11.13 9.30 -10.99
C LYS A 53 -12.38 10.08 -10.56
N ARG A 54 -12.40 10.66 -9.36
CA ARG A 54 -13.58 11.38 -8.86
C ARG A 54 -13.77 12.75 -9.51
N TYR A 55 -12.75 13.30 -10.14
CA TYR A 55 -12.69 14.70 -10.51
C TYR A 55 -12.37 14.87 -11.99
N GLU A 56 -13.01 15.83 -12.64
CA GLU A 56 -12.77 16.15 -14.05
C GLU A 56 -11.66 17.20 -14.22
N THR A 57 -11.38 17.97 -13.15
CA THR A 57 -10.39 19.06 -13.17
C THR A 57 -9.49 19.06 -11.93
N PRO A 58 -8.27 19.62 -12.02
CA PRO A 58 -7.38 19.78 -10.87
C PRO A 58 -7.99 20.64 -9.75
N ASP A 59 -8.72 21.70 -10.09
CA ASP A 59 -9.31 22.64 -9.12
C ASP A 59 -10.40 21.95 -8.27
N GLU A 60 -11.21 21.10 -8.89
CA GLU A 60 -12.21 20.28 -8.20
C GLU A 60 -11.54 19.29 -7.22
N ALA A 61 -10.47 18.64 -7.68
CA ALA A 61 -9.71 17.71 -6.86
C ALA A 61 -9.08 18.41 -5.64
N GLU A 62 -8.48 19.57 -5.83
CA GLU A 62 -7.89 20.35 -4.73
C GLU A 62 -8.94 20.74 -3.69
N ALA A 63 -10.10 21.23 -4.13
CA ALA A 63 -11.18 21.65 -3.24
C ALA A 63 -11.72 20.49 -2.38
N ASP A 64 -12.02 19.33 -2.99
CA ASP A 64 -12.56 18.18 -2.24
C ASP A 64 -11.51 17.57 -1.30
N ILE A 65 -10.26 17.42 -1.75
CA ILE A 65 -9.21 16.84 -0.92
C ILE A 65 -8.92 17.73 0.29
N ARG A 66 -8.87 19.06 0.14
CA ARG A 66 -8.72 19.99 1.28
C ARG A 66 -9.85 19.82 2.30
N ARG A 67 -11.10 19.77 1.83
CA ARG A 67 -12.28 19.57 2.68
C ARG A 67 -12.21 18.25 3.47
N ARG A 68 -11.79 17.15 2.84
CA ARG A 68 -11.62 15.83 3.48
C ARG A 68 -10.53 15.84 4.55
N VAL A 69 -9.42 16.50 4.26
CA VAL A 69 -8.31 16.66 5.23
C VAL A 69 -8.75 17.48 6.44
N GLU A 70 -9.52 18.56 6.24
CA GLU A 70 -10.14 19.34 7.32
C GLU A 70 -11.08 18.48 8.18
N ALA A 71 -11.83 17.58 7.54
CA ALA A 71 -12.68 16.59 8.18
C ALA A 71 -11.92 15.39 8.81
N LYS A 72 -10.58 15.41 8.80
CA LYS A 72 -9.69 14.34 9.32
C LYS A 72 -9.85 13.00 8.62
N GLU A 73 -10.32 12.97 7.37
CA GLU A 73 -10.30 11.77 6.55
C GLU A 73 -8.86 11.43 6.13
N VAL A 74 -8.54 10.13 6.06
CA VAL A 74 -7.25 9.64 5.57
C VAL A 74 -7.26 9.62 4.05
N ILE A 75 -6.29 10.27 3.41
CA ILE A 75 -6.09 10.22 1.96
C ILE A 75 -5.13 9.09 1.63
N ILE A 76 -5.68 7.96 1.19
CA ILE A 76 -4.90 6.76 0.82
C ILE A 76 -3.98 7.09 -0.37
N GLY A 77 -2.71 6.67 -0.28
CA GLY A 77 -1.67 6.98 -1.26
C GLY A 77 -0.64 8.01 -0.76
N PHE A 78 -0.86 8.64 0.40
CA PHE A 78 0.07 9.57 1.03
C PHE A 78 0.57 9.06 2.39
N GLY A 79 1.82 9.43 2.70
CA GLY A 79 2.50 9.02 3.93
C GLY A 79 3.15 7.64 3.83
N HIS A 80 4.18 7.42 4.64
CA HIS A 80 4.87 6.13 4.74
C HIS A 80 5.26 5.87 6.19
N PRO A 81 5.15 4.64 6.71
CA PRO A 81 5.58 4.31 8.08
C PRO A 81 7.09 4.46 8.35
N VAL A 82 7.91 4.75 7.33
CA VAL A 82 9.38 4.71 7.39
C VAL A 82 9.97 5.99 6.80
N TYR A 83 9.54 6.39 5.61
CA TYR A 83 10.04 7.61 4.99
C TYR A 83 9.48 8.87 5.67
N THR A 84 10.37 9.73 6.13
CA THR A 84 10.04 10.98 6.83
C THR A 84 10.24 12.24 5.98
N VAL A 85 10.92 12.12 4.84
CA VAL A 85 11.22 13.25 3.93
C VAL A 85 10.48 13.06 2.59
N SER A 86 10.82 12.00 1.86
CA SER A 86 10.19 11.65 0.59
C SER A 86 10.30 10.15 0.36
N ASP A 87 9.38 9.61 -0.42
CA ASP A 87 9.50 8.26 -0.95
C ASP A 87 10.48 8.26 -2.15
N PRO A 88 11.58 7.49 -2.14
CA PRO A 88 12.58 7.49 -3.21
C PRO A 88 12.23 6.55 -4.38
N ARG A 89 11.13 5.81 -4.28
CA ARG A 89 10.67 4.88 -5.33
C ARG A 89 10.18 5.64 -6.57
#